data_AF-P28209-F1
#
_entry.id   AF-P28209-F1
#
_cell.length_a   1.000
_cell.length_b   1.000
_cell.length_c   1.000
_cell.angle_alpha   90.00
_cell.angle_beta   90.00
_cell.angle_gamma   90.00
#
_symmetry.space_group_name_H-M   'P 1'
#
loop_
_entity.id
_entity.type
_entity.pdbx_description
1 polymer ?
#
loop_
_entity_poly.entity_id
_entity_poly.type
_entity_poly.pdbx_seq_one_letter_code
_entity_poly.pdbx_strand_id
1 'polypeptide(L)'
;WRMIWEHECCVIAVLTRLTEKKKVKCAQYWSETDNKSSKYGEITVKLRETSSCGDYVRRQFELTKNNMTREVVQFQFIAWPDHGIPVTTSSLFRFHKAVVFSQPHTAGPIVV
;
A
#
# COMPACT_ATOMS: atom_id res chain seq x y z
N TRP A 1 10.46 0.63 -2.88
CA TRP A 1 10.32 0.05 -4.23
C TRP A 1 11.39 -0.97 -4.60
N ARG A 2 12.69 -0.71 -4.43
CA ARG A 2 13.73 -1.71 -4.73
C ARG A 2 13.47 -3.06 -4.04
N MET A 3 13.23 -3.06 -2.73
CA MET A 3 12.88 -4.25 -1.96
C MET A 3 11.63 -4.96 -2.50
N ILE A 4 10.56 -4.21 -2.78
CA ILE A 4 9.29 -4.71 -3.34
C ILE A 4 9.55 -5.45 -4.66
N TRP A 5 10.40 -4.88 -5.51
CA TRP A 5 10.77 -5.49 -6.78
C TRP A 5 11.63 -6.75 -6.55
N GLU A 6 12.73 -6.66 -5.82
CA GLU A 6 13.67 -7.76 -5.66
C GLU A 6 13.06 -9.00 -4.98
N HIS A 7 12.17 -8.79 -4.01
CA HIS A 7 11.50 -9.86 -3.29
C HIS A 7 10.16 -10.24 -3.87
N GLU A 8 9.79 -9.72 -5.06
CA GLU A 8 8.56 -10.09 -5.75
C GLU A 8 7.29 -9.88 -4.90
N CYS A 9 7.29 -8.85 -4.05
CA CYS A 9 6.18 -8.51 -3.18
C CYS A 9 5.01 -7.96 -4.02
N CYS A 10 3.83 -8.53 -3.86
CA CYS A 10 2.61 -8.04 -4.51
C CYS A 10 1.70 -7.21 -3.59
N VAL A 11 1.88 -7.30 -2.27
CA VAL A 11 1.01 -6.64 -1.30
C VAL A 11 1.81 -5.84 -0.28
N ILE A 12 1.38 -4.60 -0.05
CA ILE A 12 1.88 -3.70 0.99
C ILE A 12 0.71 -3.35 1.93
N ALA A 13 0.79 -3.71 3.19
CA ALA A 13 -0.06 -3.17 4.25
C ALA A 13 0.63 -1.95 4.86
N VAL A 14 -0.13 -0.90 5.16
CA VAL A 14 0.35 0.28 5.87
C VAL A 14 -0.63 0.54 7.00
N LEU A 15 -0.14 0.53 8.24
CA LEU A 15 -0.98 0.68 9.44
C LEU A 15 -0.98 2.10 10.01
N THR A 16 -0.35 3.06 9.31
CA THR A 16 -0.19 4.43 9.77
C THR A 16 -0.68 5.43 8.74
N ARG A 17 -1.08 6.62 9.23
CA ARG A 17 -1.29 7.78 8.36
C ARG A 17 0.06 8.38 7.98
N LEU A 18 0.11 9.10 6.86
CA LEU A 18 1.32 9.83 6.46
C LEU A 18 1.71 10.88 7.50
N THR A 19 0.69 11.54 8.07
CA THR A 19 0.85 12.60 9.06
C THR A 19 -0.12 12.38 10.21
N GLU A 20 0.39 12.43 11.43
CA GLU A 20 -0.39 12.34 12.67
C GLU A 20 0.00 13.50 13.58
N LYS A 21 -0.97 14.30 14.03
CA LYS A 21 -0.75 15.51 14.86
C LYS A 21 0.37 16.41 14.34
N LYS A 22 0.40 16.66 13.03
CA LYS A 22 1.40 17.47 12.31
C LYS A 22 2.83 16.87 12.26
N LYS A 23 3.04 15.66 12.77
CA LYS A 23 4.30 14.91 12.59
C LYS A 23 4.17 13.97 11.40
N VAL A 24 5.13 14.03 10.49
CA VAL A 24 5.25 13.05 9.40
C VAL A 24 5.67 11.71 10.02
N LYS A 25 4.82 10.70 9.87
CA LYS A 25 5.07 9.32 10.32
C LYS A 25 5.61 8.45 9.20
N CYS A 26 5.15 8.69 7.98
CA CYS A 26 5.56 7.96 6.81
C CYS A 26 5.70 8.92 5.63
N ALA A 27 6.80 8.81 4.89
CA ALA A 27 6.93 9.54 3.63
C ALA A 27 5.99 8.94 2.59
N GLN A 28 5.35 9.81 1.80
CA GLN A 28 4.59 9.34 0.65
C GLN A 28 5.54 8.87 -0.44
N TYR A 29 5.55 7.56 -0.70
CA TYR A 29 6.41 6.91 -1.69
C TYR A 29 5.66 6.61 -3.01
N TRP A 30 4.53 7.26 -3.27
CA TRP A 30 3.74 7.13 -4.50
C TRP A 30 3.22 8.48 -4.99
N SER A 31 2.68 8.55 -6.20
CA SER A 31 1.96 9.73 -6.71
C SER A 31 0.52 9.75 -6.21
N GLU A 32 -0.02 10.90 -5.79
CA GLU A 32 -1.44 11.02 -5.39
C GLU A 32 -2.42 11.00 -6.56
N THR A 33 -1.96 11.33 -7.76
CA THR A 33 -2.81 11.43 -8.95
C THR A 33 -2.87 10.09 -9.66
N ASP A 34 -4.08 9.58 -9.88
CA ASP A 34 -4.30 8.38 -10.68
C ASP A 34 -3.72 8.54 -12.09
N ASN A 35 -3.20 7.44 -12.63
CA ASN A 35 -2.45 7.34 -13.87
C ASN A 35 -1.15 8.15 -13.96
N LYS A 36 -0.69 8.76 -12.86
CA LYS A 36 0.60 9.43 -12.81
C LYS A 36 1.72 8.46 -12.42
N SER A 37 2.85 8.60 -13.12
CA SER A 37 4.07 7.84 -12.88
C SER A 37 5.10 8.66 -12.11
N SER A 38 5.77 8.02 -11.16
CA SER A 38 6.94 8.55 -10.44
C SER A 38 8.11 7.59 -10.57
N LYS A 39 9.31 8.13 -10.79
CA LYS A 39 10.53 7.34 -10.94
C LYS A 39 11.30 7.30 -9.63
N TYR A 40 11.64 6.10 -9.18
CA TYR A 40 12.44 5.83 -7.98
C TYR A 40 13.65 4.99 -8.36
N GLY A 41 14.75 5.64 -8.74
CA GLY A 41 15.91 4.98 -9.34
C GLY A 41 15.53 4.35 -10.69
N GLU A 42 15.71 3.04 -10.82
CA GLU A 42 15.40 2.28 -12.04
C GLU A 42 13.92 1.87 -12.15
N ILE A 43 13.14 2.03 -11.08
CA ILE A 43 11.76 1.56 -11.00
C ILE A 43 10.84 2.75 -11.25
N THR A 44 9.98 2.63 -12.25
CA THR A 44 8.85 3.54 -12.46
C THR A 44 7.63 2.96 -11.76
N VAL A 45 6.95 3.79 -10.98
CA VAL A 45 5.76 3.41 -10.21
C VAL A 45 4.61 4.28 -10.69
N LYS A 46 3.59 3.65 -11.27
CA LYS A 46 2.37 4.31 -11.72
C LYS A 46 1.24 3.95 -10.77
N LEU A 47 0.55 4.96 -10.22
CA LEU A 47 -0.71 4.74 -9.54
C LEU A 47 -1.79 4.48 -10.60
N ARG A 48 -2.44 3.32 -10.57
CA ARG A 48 -3.51 2.95 -11.51
C ARG A 48 -4.88 3.38 -11.00
N GLU A 49 -5.15 3.04 -9.74
CA GLU A 49 -6.46 3.24 -9.12
C GLU A 49 -6.28 3.47 -7.61
N THR A 50 -7.08 4.37 -7.06
CA THR A 50 -7.29 4.52 -5.62
C THR A 50 -8.75 4.26 -5.26
N SER A 51 -9.02 3.29 -4.38
CA SER A 51 -10.37 2.96 -3.91
C SER A 51 -10.48 3.20 -2.40
N SER A 52 -11.49 3.95 -1.96
CA SER A 52 -11.80 4.10 -0.53
C SER A 52 -12.71 2.95 -0.06
N CYS A 53 -12.31 2.25 1.00
CA CYS A 53 -13.01 1.07 1.52
C CYS A 53 -13.53 1.29 2.96
N GLY A 54 -13.84 2.53 3.31
CA GLY A 54 -14.28 2.94 4.64
C GLY A 54 -13.12 3.08 5.63
N ASP A 55 -12.66 1.95 6.17
CA ASP A 55 -11.63 1.95 7.24
C ASP A 55 -10.19 1.94 6.70
N TYR A 56 -10.04 1.68 5.40
CA TYR A 56 -8.76 1.65 4.71
C TYR A 56 -8.89 2.18 3.28
N VAL A 57 -7.75 2.57 2.72
CA VAL A 57 -7.61 2.95 1.31
C VAL A 57 -6.85 1.85 0.58
N ARG A 58 -7.34 1.45 -0.59
CA ARG A 58 -6.67 0.51 -1.49
C ARG A 58 -6.06 1.29 -2.65
N ARG A 59 -4.80 1.02 -2.98
CA ARG A 59 -4.11 1.59 -4.16
C ARG A 59 -3.53 0.48 -5.01
N GLN A 60 -3.77 0.53 -6.31
CA GLN A 60 -3.14 -0.36 -7.28
C GLN A 60 -1.99 0.35 -7.97
N PHE A 61 -0.84 -0.30 -8.01
CA PHE A 61 0.37 0.21 -8.65
C PHE A 61 0.81 -0.71 -9.77
N GLU A 62 1.29 -0.09 -10.83
CA GLU A 62 2.08 -0.74 -11.87
C GLU A 62 3.53 -0.33 -11.71
N LEU A 63 4.40 -1.31 -11.47
CA LEU A 63 5.84 -1.13 -11.39
C LEU A 63 6.45 -1.54 -12.71
N THR A 64 7.38 -0.74 -13.23
CA THR A 64 8.14 -1.05 -14.45
C THR A 64 9.63 -0.93 -14.19
N LYS A 65 10.39 -1.98 -14.54
CA LYS A 65 11.86 -1.99 -14.55
C LYS A 65 12.35 -2.88 -15.69
N ASN A 66 13.25 -2.38 -16.54
CA ASN A 66 13.87 -3.13 -17.64
C ASN A 66 12.84 -3.86 -18.54
N ASN A 67 11.77 -3.15 -18.96
CA ASN A 67 10.66 -3.68 -19.77
C ASN A 67 9.83 -4.80 -19.12
N MET A 68 10.10 -5.15 -17.86
CA MET A 68 9.22 -6.00 -17.06
C MET A 68 8.26 -5.13 -16.28
N THR A 69 7.04 -5.64 -16.12
CA THR A 69 5.96 -4.97 -15.42
C THR A 69 5.42 -5.87 -14.31
N ARG A 70 5.11 -5.29 -13.16
CA ARG A 70 4.54 -6.00 -12.00
C ARG A 70 3.42 -5.18 -11.38
N GLU A 71 2.37 -5.86 -10.93
CA GLU A 71 1.30 -5.24 -10.16
C GLU A 71 1.58 -5.35 -8.67
N VAL A 72 1.34 -4.26 -7.94
CA VAL A 72 1.44 -4.20 -6.49
C VAL A 72 0.21 -3.51 -5.94
N VAL A 73 -0.41 -4.09 -4.91
CA VAL A 73 -1.53 -3.49 -4.19
C VAL A 73 -1.06 -3.01 -2.82
N GLN A 74 -1.38 -1.76 -2.48
CA GLN A 74 -1.22 -1.24 -1.13
C GLN A 74 -2.58 -1.10 -0.45
N PHE A 75 -2.64 -1.54 0.80
CA PHE A 75 -3.76 -1.29 1.70
C PHE A 75 -3.26 -0.40 2.84
N GLN A 76 -3.83 0.80 2.97
CA GLN A 76 -3.51 1.71 4.07
C GLN A 76 -4.68 1.78 5.04
N PHE A 77 -4.52 1.23 6.23
CA PHE A 77 -5.50 1.32 7.31
C PHE A 77 -5.49 2.74 7.89
N ILE A 78 -6.61 3.44 7.79
CA ILE A 78 -6.73 4.85 8.19
C ILE A 78 -7.62 5.04 9.43
N ALA A 79 -8.35 4.01 9.87
CA ALA A 79 -9.24 4.05 11.03
C ALA A 79 -8.50 3.87 12.38
N TRP A 80 -7.18 3.71 12.39
CA TRP A 80 -6.42 3.61 13.64
C TRP A 80 -6.29 4.99 14.31
N PRO A 81 -6.70 5.17 15.57
CA PRO A 81 -6.53 6.42 16.31
C PRO A 81 -5.13 6.53 16.95
N ASP A 82 -4.55 7.74 16.99
CA ASP A 82 -3.23 8.00 17.60
C ASP A 82 -3.10 7.52 19.06
N HIS A 83 -4.22 7.54 19.79
CA HIS A 83 -4.31 7.04 21.16
C HIS A 83 -5.50 6.11 21.27
N GLY A 84 -5.21 4.86 21.58
CA GLY A 84 -6.21 3.81 21.75
C GLY A 84 -6.13 2.74 20.65
N ILE A 85 -7.20 1.96 20.59
CA ILE A 85 -7.42 0.92 19.60
C ILE A 85 -8.58 1.35 18.69
N PRO A 86 -8.70 0.79 17.48
CA PRO A 86 -9.88 0.99 16.65
C PRO A 86 -11.16 0.71 17.46
N VAL A 87 -12.17 1.58 17.28
CA VAL A 87 -13.45 1.50 18.02
C VAL A 87 -14.13 0.14 17.87
N THR A 88 -13.92 -0.51 16.71
CA THR A 88 -14.35 -1.88 16.47
C THR A 88 -13.19 -2.72 15.96
N THR A 89 -13.06 -3.94 16.49
CA THR A 89 -12.11 -4.94 16.00
C THR A 89 -12.46 -5.40 14.58
N SER A 90 -13.74 -5.33 14.20
CA SER A 90 -14.27 -5.68 12.88
C SER A 90 -13.56 -4.96 11.73
N SER A 91 -13.23 -3.68 11.90
CA SER A 91 -12.51 -2.89 10.88
C SER A 91 -11.12 -3.47 10.60
N LEU A 92 -10.37 -3.81 11.66
CA LEU A 92 -9.05 -4.40 11.53
C LEU A 92 -9.13 -5.82 10.95
N PHE A 93 -10.12 -6.63 11.35
CA PHE A 93 -10.35 -7.95 10.75
C PHE A 93 -10.70 -7.86 9.27
N ARG A 94 -11.54 -6.90 8.85
CA ARG A 94 -11.88 -6.70 7.43
C ARG A 94 -10.65 -6.29 6.63
N PHE A 95 -9.84 -5.38 7.16
CA PHE A 95 -8.56 -5.00 6.57
C PHE A 95 -7.62 -6.20 6.42
N HIS A 96 -7.41 -6.97 7.50
CA HIS A 96 -6.56 -8.15 7.48
C HIS A 96 -7.02 -9.17 6.44
N LYS A 97 -8.34 -9.44 6.37
CA LYS A 97 -8.90 -10.32 5.33
C LYS A 97 -8.63 -9.80 3.92
N ALA A 98 -8.80 -8.50 3.67
CA ALA A 98 -8.55 -7.91 2.36
C ALA A 98 -7.06 -8.03 1.94
N VAL A 99 -6.13 -7.78 2.87
CA VAL A 99 -4.69 -7.91 2.66
C VAL A 99 -4.31 -9.35 2.34
N VAL A 100 -4.72 -10.30 3.18
CA VAL A 100 -4.36 -11.72 3.02
C VAL A 100 -4.99 -12.33 1.77
N PHE A 101 -6.24 -11.98 1.45
CA PHE A 101 -6.92 -12.48 0.25
C PHE A 101 -6.34 -11.92 -1.05
N SER A 102 -5.70 -10.76 -1.00
CA SER A 102 -5.08 -10.14 -2.18
C SER A 102 -3.67 -10.66 -2.47
N GLN A 103 -3.12 -11.52 -1.63
CA GLN A 103 -1.77 -12.05 -1.78
C GLN A 103 -1.78 -13.31 -2.66
N PRO A 104 -1.17 -13.29 -3.86
CA PRO A 104 -1.03 -14.49 -4.67
C PRO A 104 -0.13 -15.53 -3.98
N HIS A 105 -0.42 -16.82 -4.18
CA HIS A 105 0.39 -17.92 -3.62
C HIS A 105 1.84 -17.93 -4.11
N THR A 106 2.10 -17.38 -5.30
CA THR A 106 3.44 -17.31 -5.92
C THR A 106 4.16 -15.99 -5.63
N ALA A 107 3.52 -15.05 -4.93
CA ALA A 107 4.14 -13.78 -4.61
C ALA A 107 5.11 -13.92 -3.43
N GLY A 108 6.13 -13.06 -3.40
CA GLY A 108 6.98 -12.93 -2.22
C GLY A 108 6.26 -12.23 -1.06
N PRO A 109 6.94 -11.87 0.03
CA PRO A 109 6.32 -11.53 1.30
C PRO A 109 5.37 -10.33 1.23
N ILE A 110 4.38 -10.32 2.13
CA ILE A 110 3.57 -9.12 2.41
C ILE A 110 4.45 -8.15 3.20
N VAL A 111 4.54 -6.92 2.73
CA VAL A 111 5.24 -5.84 3.45
C VAL A 111 4.25 -5.14 4.36
N VAL A 112 4.62 -4.84 5.60
CA VAL A 112 3.77 -4.18 6.61
C VAL A 112 4.48 -2.94 7.14
#